data_AF-A0A328EK19-F1
#
_entry.id   AF-A0A328EK19-F1
#
_cell.length_a   1.000
_cell.length_b   1.000
_cell.length_c   1.000
_cell.angle_alpha   90.00
_cell.angle_beta   90.00
_cell.angle_gamma   90.00
#
_symmetry.space_group_name_H-M   'P 1'
#
loop_
_entity.id
_entity.type
_entity.pdbx_description
1 polymer ?
#
loop_
_entity_poly.entity_id
_entity_poly.type
_entity_poly.pdbx_seq_one_letter_code
_entity_poly.pdbx_strand_id
1 'polypeptide(L)'
;MKNYSITREKAAIELGVSTRTIDRYVKGGKLSYKKVANKVLLARDEVEALKAEFSTLHSQVTSELIQEVKPNVAPTSQTSPVAQPVAVRADIDQAIEEKIDKFFLIFKEKDKMIEEKNKIIFMLQQRIGELETKIQTMIALPDYNREKQEAIIEKQKLEERISKLKEAVRTEKVKNFIIMLFSLLFIGIAIFLLMKYKIIS
;
A
#
# COMPACT_ATOMS: atom_id res chain seq x y z
N MET A 1 -15.64 -19.98 -21.86
CA MET A 1 -16.36 -19.21 -20.82
C MET A 1 -15.36 -18.34 -20.10
N LYS A 2 -15.62 -17.04 -19.91
CA LYS A 2 -14.70 -16.16 -19.17
C LYS A 2 -14.77 -16.47 -17.68
N ASN A 3 -13.62 -16.69 -17.04
CA ASN A 3 -13.54 -16.96 -15.60
C ASN A 3 -13.46 -15.65 -14.81
N TYR A 4 -14.54 -15.30 -14.10
CA TYR A 4 -14.61 -14.07 -13.30
C TYR A 4 -14.24 -14.34 -11.85
N SER A 5 -12.96 -14.17 -11.50
CA SER A 5 -12.44 -14.49 -10.17
C SER A 5 -11.62 -13.38 -9.51
N ILE A 6 -11.22 -12.36 -10.25
CA ILE A 6 -10.30 -11.32 -9.75
C ILE A 6 -11.09 -10.09 -9.31
N THR A 7 -10.86 -9.60 -8.10
CA THR A 7 -11.47 -8.34 -7.67
C THR A 7 -10.74 -7.14 -8.26
N ARG A 8 -11.42 -6.00 -8.30
CA ARG A 8 -10.85 -4.74 -8.79
C ARG A 8 -9.54 -4.37 -8.10
N GLU A 9 -9.45 -4.54 -6.78
CA GLU A 9 -8.27 -4.21 -5.97
C GLU A 9 -7.11 -5.13 -6.31
N LYS A 10 -7.39 -6.43 -6.47
CA LYS A 10 -6.37 -7.42 -6.83
C LYS A 10 -5.82 -7.18 -8.24
N ALA A 11 -6.69 -6.90 -9.21
CA ALA A 11 -6.27 -6.55 -10.57
C ALA A 11 -5.41 -5.29 -10.62
N ALA A 12 -5.77 -4.27 -9.82
CA ALA A 12 -4.98 -3.04 -9.70
C ALA A 12 -3.54 -3.32 -9.23
N ILE A 13 -3.38 -4.18 -8.23
CA ILE A 13 -2.08 -4.60 -7.72
C ILE A 13 -1.31 -5.43 -8.76
N GLU A 14 -1.94 -6.41 -9.40
CA GLU A 14 -1.27 -7.29 -10.37
C GLU A 14 -0.77 -6.56 -11.63
N LEU A 15 -1.47 -5.49 -12.02
CA LEU A 15 -1.12 -4.66 -13.17
C LEU A 15 -0.27 -3.43 -12.79
N GLY A 16 -0.05 -3.17 -11.50
CA GLY A 16 0.69 -2.00 -11.02
C GLY A 16 0.00 -0.65 -11.32
N VAL A 17 -1.34 -0.63 -11.36
CA VAL A 17 -2.13 0.58 -11.69
C VAL A 17 -3.15 0.92 -10.61
N SER A 18 -3.67 2.15 -10.62
CA SER A 18 -4.73 2.55 -9.68
C SER A 18 -6.05 1.81 -9.94
N THR A 19 -6.86 1.62 -8.89
CA THR A 19 -8.21 1.06 -9.02
C THR A 19 -9.11 1.88 -9.95
N ARG A 20 -8.87 3.19 -10.09
CA ARG A 20 -9.57 4.07 -11.05
C ARG A 20 -9.17 3.79 -12.49
N THR A 21 -7.94 3.37 -12.73
CA THR A 21 -7.47 2.92 -14.05
C THR A 21 -8.18 1.64 -14.46
N ILE A 22 -8.36 0.70 -13.52
CA ILE A 22 -9.14 -0.52 -13.74
C ILE A 22 -10.58 -0.19 -14.13
N ASP A 23 -11.25 0.75 -13.46
CA ASP A 23 -12.60 1.20 -13.86
C ASP A 23 -12.62 1.76 -15.28
N ARG A 24 -11.58 2.51 -15.66
CA ARG A 24 -11.46 3.07 -17.01
C ARG A 24 -11.28 1.97 -18.05
N TYR A 25 -10.53 0.92 -17.74
CA TYR A 25 -10.38 -0.26 -18.61
C TYR A 25 -11.67 -1.05 -18.73
N VAL A 26 -12.44 -1.16 -17.65
CA VAL A 26 -13.78 -1.75 -17.68
C VAL A 26 -14.73 -0.92 -18.54
N LYS A 27 -14.78 0.40 -18.33
CA LYS A 27 -15.61 1.33 -19.12
C LYS A 27 -15.20 1.37 -20.60
N GLY A 28 -13.90 1.25 -20.87
CA GLY A 28 -13.33 1.21 -22.21
C GLY A 28 -13.38 -0.15 -22.89
N GLY A 29 -14.01 -1.17 -22.28
CA GLY A 29 -14.17 -2.51 -22.87
C GLY A 29 -12.90 -3.36 -22.90
N LYS A 30 -11.79 -2.91 -22.30
CA LYS A 30 -10.53 -3.65 -22.22
C LYS A 30 -10.56 -4.78 -21.20
N LEU A 31 -11.39 -4.63 -20.16
CA LEU A 31 -11.61 -5.63 -19.13
C LEU A 31 -13.11 -5.90 -18.98
N SER A 32 -13.49 -7.16 -19.07
CA SER A 32 -14.83 -7.64 -18.84
C SER A 32 -15.09 -7.80 -17.35
N TYR A 33 -16.26 -7.38 -16.91
CA TYR A 33 -16.67 -7.50 -15.51
C TYR A 33 -17.98 -8.27 -15.35
N LYS A 34 -18.17 -8.85 -14.17
CA LYS A 34 -19.42 -9.44 -13.70
C LYS A 34 -19.67 -9.00 -12.26
N LYS A 35 -20.87 -8.51 -11.98
CA LYS A 35 -21.28 -8.12 -10.62
C LYS A 35 -21.86 -9.34 -9.90
N VAL A 36 -21.27 -9.71 -8.76
CA VAL A 36 -21.74 -10.82 -7.92
C VAL A 36 -21.71 -10.37 -6.47
N ALA A 37 -22.82 -10.48 -5.74
CA ALA A 37 -22.92 -10.11 -4.31
C ALA A 37 -22.34 -8.71 -3.99
N ASN A 38 -22.72 -7.71 -4.79
CA ASN A 38 -22.24 -6.32 -4.70
C ASN A 38 -20.73 -6.11 -4.91
N LYS A 39 -19.99 -7.15 -5.32
CA LYS A 39 -18.58 -7.05 -5.74
C LYS A 39 -18.46 -7.13 -7.26
N VAL A 40 -17.49 -6.38 -7.80
CA VAL A 40 -17.14 -6.41 -9.22
C VAL A 40 -16.00 -7.40 -9.41
N LEU A 41 -16.26 -8.47 -10.16
CA LEU A 41 -15.29 -9.49 -10.52
C LEU A 41 -14.89 -9.32 -11.98
N LEU A 42 -13.59 -9.39 -12.23
CA LEU A 42 -12.96 -9.23 -13.53
C LEU A 42 -12.57 -10.59 -14.09
N ALA A 43 -12.58 -10.71 -15.42
CA ALA A 43 -12.11 -11.89 -16.11
C ALA A 43 -10.60 -12.06 -15.90
N ARG A 44 -10.19 -13.20 -15.34
CA ARG A 44 -8.79 -13.49 -15.02
C ARG A 44 -7.89 -13.47 -16.26
N ASP A 45 -8.35 -14.13 -17.32
CA ASP A 45 -7.60 -14.31 -18.56
C ASP A 45 -7.23 -12.96 -19.20
N GLU A 46 -8.13 -11.97 -19.13
CA GLU A 46 -7.92 -10.64 -19.71
C GLU A 46 -6.95 -9.79 -18.85
N VAL A 47 -6.99 -9.96 -17.53
CA VAL A 47 -6.03 -9.30 -16.63
C VAL A 47 -4.62 -9.85 -16.85
N GLU A 48 -4.48 -11.17 -17.02
CA GLU A 48 -3.20 -11.81 -17.31
C GLU A 48 -2.66 -11.44 -18.70
N ALA A 49 -3.51 -11.40 -19.73
CA ALA A 49 -3.14 -10.94 -21.06
C ALA A 49 -2.63 -9.49 -21.04
N LEU A 50 -3.34 -8.60 -20.35
CA LEU A 50 -2.94 -7.20 -20.23
C LEU A 50 -1.61 -7.03 -19.48
N LYS A 51 -1.35 -7.88 -18.47
CA LYS A 51 -0.07 -7.91 -17.76
C LYS A 51 1.09 -8.35 -18.67
N ALA A 52 0.86 -9.33 -19.53
CA ALA A 52 1.84 -9.77 -20.52
C ALA A 52 2.13 -8.66 -21.53
N GLU A 53 1.10 -8.00 -22.06
CA GLU A 53 1.25 -6.83 -22.95
C GLU A 53 2.11 -5.74 -22.30
N PHE A 54 1.79 -5.34 -21.05
CA PHE A 54 2.60 -4.36 -20.34
C PHE A 54 4.06 -4.80 -20.22
N SER A 55 4.32 -6.06 -19.88
CA SER A 55 5.68 -6.57 -19.74
C SER A 55 6.46 -6.47 -21.07
N THR A 56 5.82 -6.81 -22.19
CA THR A 56 6.44 -6.71 -23.53
C THR A 56 6.74 -5.26 -23.93
N LEU A 57 5.82 -4.33 -23.68
CA LEU A 57 6.00 -2.90 -23.94
C LEU A 57 7.19 -2.31 -23.16
N HIS A 58 7.35 -2.69 -21.89
CA HIS A 58 8.48 -2.21 -21.09
C HIS A 58 9.81 -2.86 -21.51
N SER A 59 9.81 -4.11 -21.99
CA SER A 59 11.01 -4.75 -22.52
C SER A 59 11.48 -4.19 -23.87
N GLN A 60 10.56 -3.94 -24.82
CA GLN A 60 10.93 -3.46 -26.16
C GLN A 60 11.52 -2.05 -26.15
N VAL A 61 11.02 -1.17 -25.27
CA VAL A 61 11.60 0.18 -25.07
C VAL A 61 13.05 0.11 -24.56
N THR A 62 13.43 -0.99 -23.90
CA THR A 62 14.79 -1.16 -23.35
C THR A 62 15.75 -1.80 -24.37
N SER A 63 15.25 -2.70 -25.23
CA SER A 63 16.11 -3.46 -26.16
C SER A 63 16.47 -2.72 -27.45
N GLU A 64 15.70 -1.73 -27.92
CA GLU A 64 16.08 -0.95 -29.12
C GLU A 64 17.23 0.05 -28.87
N LEU A 65 17.64 0.28 -27.61
CA LEU A 65 18.69 1.26 -27.28
C LEU A 65 20.10 0.70 -27.12
N ILE A 66 20.29 -0.63 -27.18
CA ILE A 66 21.60 -1.26 -26.94
C ILE A 66 21.91 -2.24 -28.06
N GLN A 67 22.26 -1.71 -29.24
CA GLN A 67 23.05 -2.45 -30.20
C GLN A 67 24.53 -2.14 -29.89
N GLU A 68 25.13 -2.92 -29.00
CA GLU A 68 26.55 -2.85 -28.69
C GLU A 68 27.37 -3.12 -29.96
N VAL A 69 27.96 -2.06 -30.51
CA VAL A 69 29.08 -2.19 -31.45
C VAL A 69 30.27 -2.70 -30.65
N LYS A 70 30.56 -4.01 -30.75
CA LYS A 70 31.84 -4.58 -30.30
C LYS A 70 33.00 -3.87 -31.02
N PRO A 71 33.93 -3.19 -30.32
CA PRO A 71 35.14 -2.71 -30.95
C PRO A 71 36.13 -3.87 -31.04
N ASN A 72 36.21 -4.52 -32.21
CA ASN A 72 37.34 -5.39 -32.51
C ASN A 72 38.50 -4.54 -33.04
N VAL A 73 39.32 -4.04 -32.13
CA VAL A 73 40.58 -3.38 -32.46
C VAL A 73 41.65 -4.44 -32.68
N ALA A 74 42.00 -4.68 -33.94
CA ALA A 74 43.29 -5.23 -34.33
C ALA A 74 43.96 -4.22 -35.28
N PRO A 75 45.17 -3.73 -34.99
CA PRO A 75 45.90 -2.89 -35.93
C PRO A 75 46.64 -3.81 -36.91
N THR A 76 46.34 -3.69 -38.20
CA THR A 76 47.24 -4.21 -39.24
C THR A 76 47.40 -3.14 -40.30
N SER A 77 48.51 -2.42 -40.18
CA SER A 77 49.05 -1.55 -41.21
C SER A 77 49.50 -2.41 -42.39
N GLN A 78 48.98 -2.15 -43.59
CA GLN A 78 49.61 -2.50 -44.87
C GLN A 78 49.02 -1.68 -46.04
N THR A 79 49.79 -0.65 -46.42
CA THR A 79 50.12 -0.14 -47.77
C THR A 79 49.19 -0.40 -49.00
N SER A 80 48.63 0.70 -49.54
CA SER A 80 48.47 1.21 -50.94
C SER A 80 48.36 0.28 -52.18
N PRO A 81 47.93 0.79 -53.37
CA PRO A 81 46.87 1.75 -53.76
C PRO A 81 45.94 1.17 -54.88
N VAL A 82 44.88 1.88 -55.31
CA VAL A 82 44.34 1.98 -56.72
C VAL A 82 42.90 2.56 -56.76
N ALA A 83 42.76 3.63 -57.55
CA ALA A 83 41.59 4.16 -58.29
C ALA A 83 40.16 4.24 -57.67
N GLN A 84 39.70 5.49 -57.49
CA GLN A 84 38.33 6.09 -57.59
C GLN A 84 37.07 5.19 -57.62
N PRO A 85 35.97 5.56 -56.92
CA PRO A 85 35.14 6.72 -57.32
C PRO A 85 34.77 7.66 -56.16
N VAL A 86 34.97 8.95 -56.41
CA VAL A 86 34.77 10.06 -55.47
C VAL A 86 33.28 10.31 -55.15
N ALA A 87 32.35 9.77 -55.94
CA ALA A 87 30.92 10.02 -55.79
C ALA A 87 30.27 9.31 -54.58
N VAL A 88 30.75 8.12 -54.19
CA VAL A 88 30.14 7.33 -53.10
C VAL A 88 30.52 7.85 -51.71
N ARG A 89 31.65 8.56 -51.59
CA ARG A 89 32.10 9.14 -50.32
C ARG A 89 31.29 10.36 -49.91
N ALA A 90 30.86 11.17 -50.88
CA ALA A 90 30.03 12.35 -50.61
C ALA A 90 28.64 11.98 -50.02
N ASP A 91 28.01 10.91 -50.52
CA ASP A 91 26.74 10.40 -49.97
C ASP A 91 26.90 9.82 -48.56
N ILE A 92 28.02 9.16 -48.28
CA ILE A 92 28.33 8.60 -46.96
C ILE A 92 28.62 9.73 -45.97
N ASP A 93 29.39 10.75 -46.37
CA ASP A 93 29.71 11.90 -45.52
C ASP A 93 28.44 12.72 -45.21
N GLN A 94 27.55 12.93 -46.18
CA GLN A 94 26.24 13.57 -45.94
C GLN A 94 25.35 12.75 -45.00
N ALA A 95 25.28 11.43 -45.17
CA ALA A 95 24.48 10.57 -44.30
C ALA A 95 25.03 10.48 -42.86
N ILE A 96 26.34 10.67 -42.69
CA ILE A 96 26.99 10.74 -41.37
C ILE A 96 26.68 12.09 -40.71
N GLU A 97 26.78 13.19 -41.44
CA GLU A 97 26.51 14.54 -40.92
C GLU A 97 25.03 14.70 -40.50
N GLU A 98 24.10 14.20 -41.30
CA GLU A 98 22.67 14.22 -40.97
C GLU A 98 22.33 13.37 -39.73
N LYS A 99 23.03 12.24 -39.52
CA LYS A 99 22.90 11.44 -38.30
C LYS A 99 23.47 12.17 -37.09
N ILE A 100 24.63 12.83 -37.23
CA ILE A 100 25.28 13.60 -36.16
C ILE A 100 24.37 14.76 -35.71
N ASP A 101 23.78 15.50 -36.65
CA ASP A 101 22.85 16.59 -36.34
C ASP A 101 21.60 16.08 -35.60
N LYS A 102 21.08 14.92 -36.02
CA LYS A 102 19.96 14.27 -35.32
C LYS A 102 20.34 13.82 -33.92
N PHE A 103 21.56 13.33 -33.70
CA PHE A 103 22.07 13.01 -32.36
C PHE A 103 22.18 14.26 -31.50
N PHE A 104 22.75 15.36 -32.00
CA PHE A 104 22.85 16.62 -31.26
C PHE A 104 21.47 17.18 -30.90
N LEU A 105 20.50 17.09 -31.82
CA LEU A 105 19.13 17.52 -31.55
C LEU A 105 18.49 16.68 -30.44
N ILE A 106 18.66 15.35 -30.47
CA ILE A 106 18.17 14.44 -29.44
C ILE A 106 18.84 14.72 -28.08
N PHE A 107 20.15 14.96 -28.07
CA PHE A 107 20.87 15.31 -26.83
C PHE A 107 20.36 16.61 -26.24
N LYS A 108 20.19 17.65 -27.07
CA LYS A 108 19.65 18.93 -26.63
C LYS A 108 18.23 18.82 -26.09
N GLU A 109 17.38 18.00 -26.72
CA GLU A 109 16.04 17.70 -26.23
C GLU A 109 16.07 16.91 -24.91
N LYS A 110 16.96 15.92 -24.80
CA LYS A 110 17.16 15.12 -23.57
C LYS A 110 17.66 15.98 -22.41
N ASP A 111 18.62 16.87 -22.65
CA ASP A 111 19.14 17.79 -21.63
C ASP A 111 18.06 18.76 -21.16
N LYS A 112 17.26 19.31 -22.09
CA LYS A 112 16.10 20.13 -21.76
C LYS A 112 15.07 19.35 -20.92
N MET A 113 14.78 18.09 -21.28
CA MET A 113 13.87 17.24 -20.51
C MET A 113 14.44 16.92 -19.12
N ILE A 114 15.75 16.72 -18.99
CA ILE A 114 16.42 16.53 -17.70
C ILE A 114 16.27 17.78 -16.84
N GLU A 115 16.49 18.96 -17.41
CA GLU A 115 16.30 20.24 -16.72
C GLU A 115 14.86 20.44 -16.23
N GLU A 116 13.87 20.16 -17.08
CA GLU A 116 12.45 20.21 -16.72
C GLU A 116 12.11 19.23 -15.59
N LYS A 117 12.63 17.99 -15.66
CA LYS A 117 12.44 16.99 -14.59
C LYS A 117 13.09 17.45 -13.28
N ASN A 118 14.29 18.02 -13.32
CA ASN A 118 14.96 18.55 -12.13
C ASN A 118 14.15 19.70 -11.50
N LYS A 119 13.56 20.58 -12.31
CA LYS A 119 12.66 21.64 -11.83
C LYS A 119 11.41 21.06 -11.15
N ILE A 120 10.83 20.00 -11.70
CA ILE A 120 9.68 19.31 -11.08
C ILE A 120 10.09 18.65 -9.76
N ILE A 121 11.25 17.99 -9.71
CA ILE A 121 11.80 17.41 -8.48
C ILE A 121 11.94 18.49 -7.40
N PHE A 122 12.50 19.65 -7.76
CA PHE A 122 12.63 20.77 -6.83
C PHE A 122 11.27 21.25 -6.30
N MET A 123 10.27 21.44 -7.18
CA MET A 123 8.92 21.82 -6.76
C MET A 123 8.27 20.77 -5.84
N LEU A 124 8.47 19.48 -6.12
CA LEU A 124 7.97 18.39 -5.29
C LEU A 124 8.64 18.36 -3.93
N GLN A 125 9.96 18.55 -3.87
CA GLN A 125 10.72 18.63 -2.61
C GLN A 125 10.23 19.79 -1.74
N GLN A 126 10.03 20.96 -2.33
CA GLN A 126 9.46 22.11 -1.62
C GLN A 126 8.07 21.77 -1.05
N ARG A 127 7.20 21.17 -1.86
CA ARG A 127 5.85 20.80 -1.42
C ARG A 127 5.85 19.74 -0.32
N ILE A 128 6.80 18.81 -0.35
CA ILE A 128 7.00 17.83 0.74
C ILE A 128 7.40 18.55 2.03
N GLY A 129 8.35 19.49 1.99
CA GLY A 129 8.74 20.26 3.18
C GLY A 129 7.59 21.07 3.79
N GLU A 130 6.74 21.69 2.96
CA GLU A 130 5.52 22.37 3.41
C GLU A 130 4.54 21.40 4.10
N LEU A 131 4.35 20.21 3.51
CA LEU A 131 3.49 19.16 4.08
C LEU A 131 4.05 18.61 5.40
N GLU A 132 5.35 18.37 5.49
CA GLU A 132 6.02 17.92 6.72
C GLU A 132 5.82 18.93 7.86
N THR A 133 6.00 20.22 7.57
CA THR A 133 5.76 21.30 8.53
C THR A 133 4.29 21.33 8.96
N LYS A 134 3.36 21.17 8.02
CA LYS A 134 1.92 21.12 8.33
C LYS A 134 1.54 19.88 9.16
N ILE A 135 2.17 18.74 8.93
CA ILE A 135 1.96 17.52 9.72
C ILE A 135 2.53 17.70 11.13
N GLN A 136 3.74 18.22 11.26
CA GLN A 136 4.34 18.49 12.58
C GLN A 136 3.49 19.46 13.40
N THR A 137 3.02 20.54 12.79
CA THR A 137 2.14 21.50 13.45
C THR A 137 0.77 20.92 13.78
N MET A 138 0.19 20.08 12.90
CA MET A 138 -1.07 19.38 13.16
C MET A 138 -0.94 18.37 14.31
N ILE A 139 0.16 17.60 14.38
CA ILE A 139 0.46 16.70 15.48
C ILE A 139 0.73 17.50 16.77
N ALA A 140 1.28 18.70 16.65
CA ALA A 140 1.50 19.62 17.76
C ALA A 140 0.25 20.42 18.17
N LEU A 141 -0.87 20.33 17.44
CA LEU A 141 -2.09 21.00 17.86
C LEU A 141 -2.56 20.37 19.19
N PRO A 142 -2.94 21.21 20.18
CA PRO A 142 -3.35 20.73 21.50
C PRO A 142 -4.58 19.82 21.45
N ASP A 143 -5.38 19.86 20.38
CA ASP A 143 -6.59 19.05 20.23
C ASP A 143 -6.33 17.54 20.24
N TYR A 144 -5.29 17.05 19.56
CA TYR A 144 -4.95 15.62 19.60
C TYR A 144 -4.50 15.18 21.00
N ASN A 145 -3.75 16.05 21.68
CA ASN A 145 -3.35 15.80 23.06
C ASN A 145 -4.54 15.89 24.05
N ARG A 146 -5.53 16.74 23.78
CA ARG A 146 -6.77 16.83 24.56
C ARG A 146 -7.62 15.58 24.40
N GLU A 147 -7.88 15.13 23.17
CA GLU A 147 -8.67 13.92 22.93
C GLU A 147 -8.02 12.69 23.56
N LYS A 148 -6.69 12.57 23.47
CA LYS A 148 -5.95 11.50 24.16
C LYS A 148 -6.05 11.61 25.69
N GLN A 149 -5.96 12.81 26.25
CA GLN A 149 -6.12 13.01 27.70
C GLN A 149 -7.55 12.72 28.16
N GLU A 150 -8.57 13.15 27.42
CA GLU A 150 -9.97 12.87 27.69
C GLU A 150 -10.24 11.36 27.67
N ALA A 151 -9.74 10.65 26.65
CA ALA A 151 -9.84 9.19 26.57
C ALA A 151 -9.15 8.48 27.75
N ILE A 152 -8.00 8.97 28.21
CA ILE A 152 -7.30 8.43 29.39
C ILE A 152 -8.13 8.67 30.66
N ILE A 153 -8.68 9.86 30.84
CA ILE A 153 -9.52 10.21 32.00
C ILE A 153 -10.80 9.37 32.02
N GLU A 154 -11.46 9.19 30.86
CA GLU A 154 -12.64 8.35 30.74
C GLU A 154 -12.33 6.89 31.08
N LYS A 155 -11.22 6.35 30.57
CA LYS A 155 -10.75 5.01 30.93
C LYS A 155 -10.54 4.86 32.43
N GLN A 156 -9.87 5.81 33.07
CA GLN A 156 -9.65 5.79 34.52
C GLN A 156 -10.97 5.84 35.30
N LYS A 157 -11.92 6.71 34.91
CA LYS A 157 -13.26 6.75 35.51
C LYS A 157 -14.00 5.44 35.35
N LEU A 158 -13.88 4.78 34.19
CA LEU A 158 -14.51 3.49 33.94
C LEU A 158 -13.91 2.38 34.81
N GLU A 159 -12.58 2.34 34.92
CA GLU A 159 -11.86 1.41 35.80
C GLU A 159 -12.24 1.62 37.27
N GLU A 160 -12.35 2.88 37.72
CA GLU A 160 -12.77 3.20 39.08
C GLU A 160 -14.21 2.73 39.34
N ARG A 161 -15.13 2.93 38.40
CA ARG A 161 -16.51 2.43 38.50
C ARG A 161 -16.55 0.91 38.54
N ILE A 162 -15.76 0.23 37.71
CA ILE A 162 -15.64 -1.24 37.72
C ILE A 162 -15.10 -1.72 39.07
N SER A 163 -14.08 -1.04 39.61
CA SER A 163 -13.49 -1.36 40.91
C SER A 163 -14.52 -1.21 42.04
N LYS A 164 -15.22 -0.07 42.10
CA LYS A 164 -16.29 0.19 43.07
C LYS A 164 -17.40 -0.85 42.99
N LEU A 165 -17.84 -1.20 41.78
CA LEU A 165 -18.88 -2.21 41.59
C LEU A 165 -18.39 -3.60 42.01
N LYS A 166 -17.14 -3.95 41.72
CA LYS A 166 -16.51 -5.20 42.15
C LYS A 166 -16.42 -5.30 43.68
N GLU A 167 -16.06 -4.21 44.36
CA GLU A 167 -16.03 -4.13 45.82
C GLU A 167 -17.43 -4.25 46.43
N ALA A 168 -18.44 -3.58 45.85
CA ALA A 168 -19.82 -3.68 46.30
C ALA A 168 -20.33 -5.14 46.19
N VAL A 169 -20.12 -5.79 45.03
CA VAL A 169 -20.49 -7.19 44.82
C VAL A 169 -19.74 -8.13 45.78
N ARG A 170 -18.46 -7.88 46.05
CA ARG A 170 -17.69 -8.68 47.02
C ARG A 170 -18.25 -8.52 48.43
N THR A 171 -18.57 -7.30 48.83
CA THR A 171 -19.15 -6.99 50.15
C THR A 171 -20.53 -7.64 50.32
N GLU A 172 -21.38 -7.60 49.29
CA GLU A 172 -22.67 -8.29 49.30
C GLU A 172 -22.52 -9.81 49.43
N LYS A 173 -21.58 -10.42 48.68
CA LYS A 173 -21.30 -11.85 48.81
C LYS A 173 -20.85 -12.24 50.22
N VAL A 174 -19.97 -11.45 50.83
CA VAL A 174 -19.50 -11.69 52.21
C VAL A 174 -20.64 -11.52 53.21
N LYS A 175 -21.48 -10.47 53.07
CA LYS A 175 -22.64 -10.25 53.92
C LYS A 175 -23.63 -11.41 53.82
N ASN A 176 -23.96 -11.87 52.62
CA ASN A 176 -24.85 -13.01 52.41
C ASN A 176 -24.26 -14.31 52.98
N PHE A 177 -22.94 -14.51 52.86
CA PHE A 177 -22.26 -15.66 53.46
C PHE A 177 -22.33 -15.64 54.99
N ILE A 178 -22.13 -14.48 55.62
CA ILE A 178 -22.26 -14.32 57.08
C ILE A 178 -23.70 -14.61 57.53
N ILE A 179 -24.70 -14.06 56.82
CA ILE A 179 -26.12 -14.32 57.12
C ILE A 179 -26.45 -15.80 56.98
N MET A 180 -25.97 -16.46 55.93
CA MET A 180 -26.14 -17.91 55.73
C MET A 180 -25.54 -18.70 56.90
N LEU A 181 -24.34 -18.35 57.36
CA LEU A 181 -23.67 -19.02 58.48
C LEU A 181 -24.49 -18.89 59.77
N PHE A 182 -24.96 -17.68 60.09
CA PHE A 182 -25.81 -17.45 61.26
C PHE A 182 -27.13 -18.21 61.18
N SER A 183 -27.78 -18.23 60.02
CA SER A 183 -29.03 -18.99 59.81
C SER A 183 -28.83 -20.49 60.09
N LEU A 184 -27.72 -21.06 59.60
CA LEU A 184 -27.38 -22.47 59.79
C LEU A 184 -27.10 -22.79 61.27
N LEU A 185 -26.45 -21.87 61.98
CA LEU A 185 -26.16 -21.98 63.41
C LEU A 185 -27.44 -21.92 64.25
N PHE A 186 -28.37 -21.01 63.92
CA PHE A 186 -29.70 -20.94 64.54
C PHE A 186 -30.52 -22.22 64.31
N ILE A 187 -30.52 -22.76 63.09
CA ILE A 187 -31.16 -24.04 62.79
C ILE A 187 -30.56 -25.17 63.64
N GLY A 188 -29.23 -25.22 63.76
CA GLY A 188 -28.55 -26.24 64.57
C GLY A 188 -28.93 -26.19 66.05
N ILE A 189 -29.00 -24.98 66.63
CA ILE A 189 -29.44 -24.78 68.02
C ILE A 189 -30.91 -25.18 68.19
N ALA A 190 -31.79 -24.80 67.25
CA ALA A 190 -33.21 -25.17 67.31
C ALA A 190 -33.39 -26.70 67.29
N ILE A 191 -32.67 -27.41 66.42
CA ILE A 191 -32.69 -28.87 66.35
C ILE A 191 -32.16 -29.47 67.66
N PHE A 192 -31.05 -28.96 68.19
CA PHE A 192 -30.47 -29.43 69.45
C PHE A 192 -31.45 -29.27 70.63
N LEU A 193 -32.13 -28.12 70.73
CA LEU A 193 -33.16 -27.88 71.74
C LEU A 193 -34.35 -28.84 71.57
N LEU A 194 -34.82 -29.05 70.34
CA LEU A 194 -35.90 -30.01 70.06
C LEU A 194 -35.54 -31.44 70.50
N MET A 195 -34.32 -31.90 70.22
CA MET A 195 -33.84 -33.22 70.67
C MET A 195 -33.71 -33.29 72.19
N LYS A 196 -33.13 -32.27 72.83
CA LYS A 196 -32.93 -32.25 74.30
C LYS A 196 -34.25 -32.25 75.06
N TYR A 197 -35.23 -31.46 74.61
CA TYR A 197 -36.52 -31.33 75.30
C TYR A 197 -37.55 -32.40 74.88
N LYS A 198 -37.17 -33.35 74.01
CA LYS A 198 -38.00 -34.50 73.63
C LYS A 198 -39.42 -34.11 73.16
N ILE A 199 -39.52 -32.95 72.51
CA ILE A 199 -40.80 -32.42 71.97
C ILE A 199 -41.25 -33.21 70.73
N ILE A 200 -40.32 -33.88 70.06
CA ILE A 200 -40.62 -34.93 69.09
C ILE A 200 -40.38 -36.28 69.78
N SER A 201 -41.48 -37.00 69.99
CA SER A 201 -41.51 -38.47 70.14
C SER A 201 -42.10 -39.07 68.88
#